data_AF-A0A851GJM6-F1
#
_entry.id   AF-A0A851GJM6-F1
#
_cell.length_a   1.000
_cell.length_b   1.000
_cell.length_c   1.000
_cell.angle_alpha   90.00
_cell.angle_beta   90.00
_cell.angle_gamma   90.00
#
_symmetry.space_group_name_H-M   'P 1'
#
loop_
_entity.id
_entity.type
_entity.pdbx_description
1 polymer ?
#
loop_
_entity_poly.entity_id
_entity_poly.type
_entity_poly.pdbx_seq_one_letter_code
_entity_poly.pdbx_strand_id
1 'polypeptide(L)'
;MNRSFLTRIGSIFVLACLIPTLSAAPTPLKPGEFEWHPERSAKGPLLVVVSIDDQMAYVYRNGVQIARSTVSTGREGKETPTGVFTILQRKKKHESNIYKGAKMPYMQRLTWTGIAMHAGQLPGYPASAGCIRLPYAFSQKLYSTTTNGSTVVITQKKSEPSKSEKPASILLATQPKTGEKPEPTGTIVWEPHKSPSGPVNCLLSYTDKTLYVSRNGVIIGQSPVGLFFDTNEAPPEGVFLMLEGESAPEPYLPGVKIHPWSVLSLTGGDAQTDAVARMRGRIRIPHAFRTSVQQIIRPGTILLATNESSTPQTRSSGEMAIMLPEQSEAPAAKP
;
A
#
# COMPACT_ATOMS: atom_id res chain seq x y z
N MET A 1 -63.82 -54.67 -8.55
CA MET A 1 -63.19 -54.61 -9.89
C MET A 1 -62.68 -53.20 -10.15
N ASN A 2 -61.35 -53.08 -10.16
CA ASN A 2 -60.46 -52.04 -10.69
C ASN A 2 -61.03 -50.70 -11.18
N ARG A 3 -60.52 -49.61 -10.58
CA ARG A 3 -60.09 -48.42 -11.33
C ARG A 3 -58.77 -47.90 -10.75
N SER A 4 -57.69 -48.07 -11.51
CA SER A 4 -56.37 -47.53 -11.21
C SER A 4 -56.36 -46.01 -11.44
N PHE A 5 -55.79 -45.28 -10.48
CA PHE A 5 -55.40 -43.89 -10.66
C PHE A 5 -53.95 -43.88 -11.19
N LEU A 6 -53.79 -43.51 -12.47
CA LEU A 6 -52.48 -43.20 -13.05
C LEU A 6 -52.05 -41.80 -12.56
N THR A 7 -51.06 -41.76 -11.68
CA THR A 7 -50.36 -40.51 -11.30
C THR A 7 -49.39 -40.13 -12.42
N ARG A 8 -49.67 -39.02 -13.11
CA ARG A 8 -48.73 -38.43 -14.09
C ARG A 8 -47.51 -37.87 -13.36
N ILE A 9 -46.34 -38.45 -13.61
CA ILE A 9 -45.05 -37.88 -13.23
C ILE A 9 -44.74 -36.76 -14.24
N GLY A 10 -44.78 -35.52 -13.79
CA GLY A 10 -44.31 -34.37 -14.57
C GLY A 10 -42.79 -34.29 -14.53
N SER A 11 -42.14 -34.51 -15.67
CA SER A 11 -40.70 -34.30 -15.84
C SER A 11 -40.37 -32.81 -15.71
N ILE A 12 -39.72 -32.42 -14.62
CA ILE A 12 -39.11 -31.11 -14.45
C ILE A 12 -37.82 -31.10 -15.28
N PHE A 13 -37.85 -30.44 -16.44
CA PHE A 13 -36.64 -30.09 -17.18
C PHE A 13 -35.93 -28.94 -16.44
N VAL A 14 -34.90 -29.27 -15.67
CA VAL A 14 -33.95 -28.27 -15.15
C VAL A 14 -33.05 -27.86 -16.31
N LEU A 15 -33.36 -26.71 -16.91
CA LEU A 15 -32.49 -26.08 -17.89
C LEU A 15 -31.26 -25.53 -17.16
N ALA A 16 -30.18 -26.30 -17.11
CA ALA A 16 -28.90 -25.84 -16.59
C ALA A 16 -28.34 -24.77 -17.53
N CYS A 17 -28.57 -23.51 -17.19
CA CYS A 17 -27.94 -22.37 -17.87
C CYS A 17 -26.45 -22.35 -17.49
N LEU A 18 -25.63 -23.01 -18.31
CA LEU A 18 -24.18 -22.87 -18.27
C LEU A 18 -23.84 -21.42 -18.67
N ILE A 19 -23.66 -20.55 -17.68
CA ILE A 19 -22.99 -19.26 -17.91
C ILE A 19 -21.50 -19.57 -17.99
N PRO A 20 -20.84 -19.42 -19.14
CA PRO A 20 -19.40 -19.55 -19.19
C PRO A 20 -18.81 -18.31 -18.52
N THR A 21 -18.38 -18.43 -17.27
CA THR A 21 -17.50 -17.41 -16.65
C THR A 21 -16.10 -17.58 -17.24
N LEU A 22 -15.94 -17.20 -18.50
CA LEU A 22 -14.62 -17.02 -19.10
C LEU A 22 -14.15 -15.62 -18.70
N SER A 23 -13.42 -15.52 -17.59
CA SER A 23 -12.67 -14.30 -17.26
C SER A 23 -11.54 -14.18 -18.29
N ALA A 24 -11.81 -13.54 -19.43
CA ALA A 24 -10.79 -13.26 -20.43
C ALA A 24 -9.66 -12.44 -19.77
N ALA A 25 -8.41 -12.89 -19.95
CA ALA A 25 -7.26 -12.14 -19.48
C ALA A 25 -7.30 -10.73 -20.09
N PRO A 26 -7.02 -9.68 -19.30
CA PRO A 26 -7.13 -8.32 -19.78
C PRO A 26 -6.14 -8.08 -20.93
N THR A 27 -6.61 -7.44 -22.00
CA THR A 27 -5.80 -7.18 -23.21
C THR A 27 -4.51 -6.44 -22.85
N PRO A 28 -3.35 -6.81 -23.41
CA PRO A 28 -2.11 -6.06 -23.23
C PRO A 28 -2.24 -4.62 -23.76
N LEU A 29 -1.67 -3.65 -23.05
CA LEU A 29 -1.65 -2.24 -23.46
C LEU A 29 -0.38 -1.93 -24.27
N LYS A 30 -0.51 -1.11 -25.33
CA LYS A 30 0.63 -0.59 -26.08
C LYS A 30 1.28 0.60 -25.36
N PRO A 31 2.54 0.94 -25.67
CA PRO A 31 3.19 2.12 -25.08
C PRO A 31 2.35 3.40 -25.25
N GLY A 32 2.08 4.09 -24.15
CA GLY A 32 1.24 5.28 -24.11
C GLY A 32 -0.25 5.03 -23.83
N GLU A 33 -0.72 3.78 -23.90
CA GLU A 33 -2.10 3.42 -23.60
C GLU A 33 -2.34 3.25 -22.09
N PHE A 34 -3.59 3.50 -21.68
CA PHE A 34 -4.06 3.35 -20.32
C PHE A 34 -5.58 3.11 -20.29
N GLU A 35 -6.06 2.57 -19.18
CA GLU A 35 -7.48 2.42 -18.84
C GLU A 35 -7.78 3.19 -17.57
N TRP A 36 -8.96 3.81 -17.50
CA TRP A 36 -9.37 4.64 -16.37
C TRP A 36 -10.87 4.50 -16.10
N HIS A 37 -11.18 3.81 -15.00
CA HIS A 37 -12.51 3.38 -14.56
C HIS A 37 -12.79 3.76 -13.09
N PRO A 38 -12.84 5.07 -12.76
CA PRO A 38 -13.04 5.55 -11.40
C PRO A 38 -14.42 5.19 -10.83
N GLU A 39 -15.38 4.85 -11.68
CA GLU A 39 -16.72 4.38 -11.31
C GLU A 39 -16.70 3.02 -10.59
N ARG A 40 -15.65 2.20 -10.78
CA ARG A 40 -15.51 0.90 -10.10
C ARG A 40 -15.40 1.04 -8.57
N SER A 41 -14.96 2.20 -8.09
CA SER A 41 -14.90 2.53 -6.67
C SER A 41 -14.94 4.04 -6.52
N ALA A 42 -16.04 4.58 -6.00
CA ALA A 42 -16.25 6.02 -5.94
C ALA A 42 -15.37 6.73 -4.89
N LYS A 43 -15.06 6.07 -3.78
CA LYS A 43 -14.37 6.66 -2.62
C LYS A 43 -13.46 5.66 -1.92
N GLY A 44 -12.65 6.18 -1.02
CA GLY A 44 -11.79 5.42 -0.13
C GLY A 44 -10.30 5.55 -0.45
N PRO A 45 -9.46 4.87 0.33
CA PRO A 45 -8.00 5.01 0.28
C PRO A 45 -7.42 4.70 -1.10
N LEU A 46 -6.44 5.49 -1.53
CA LEU A 46 -5.75 5.33 -2.81
C LEU A 46 -4.37 4.69 -2.62
N LEU A 47 -4.06 3.76 -3.52
CA LEU A 47 -2.75 3.14 -3.65
C LEU A 47 -2.35 3.13 -5.13
N VAL A 48 -1.14 3.62 -5.41
CA VAL A 48 -0.51 3.47 -6.73
C VAL A 48 0.54 2.38 -6.61
N VAL A 49 0.53 1.42 -7.54
CA VAL A 49 1.55 0.38 -7.64
C VAL A 49 2.25 0.53 -8.98
N VAL A 50 3.58 0.58 -8.99
CA VAL A 50 4.40 0.60 -10.20
C VAL A 50 5.22 -0.68 -10.26
N SER A 51 5.06 -1.45 -11.33
CA SER A 51 5.86 -2.64 -11.64
C SER A 51 6.92 -2.26 -12.68
N ILE A 52 8.20 -2.40 -12.32
CA ILE A 52 9.33 -2.04 -13.17
C ILE A 52 9.44 -3.02 -14.35
N ASP A 53 9.44 -4.33 -14.11
CA ASP A 53 9.60 -5.33 -15.17
C ASP A 53 8.45 -5.27 -16.19
N ASP A 54 7.24 -5.03 -15.73
CA ASP A 54 6.07 -4.95 -16.62
C ASP A 54 5.97 -3.60 -17.34
N GLN A 55 6.71 -2.58 -16.89
CA GLN A 55 6.50 -1.18 -17.29
C GLN A 55 5.04 -0.73 -17.14
N MET A 56 4.43 -1.04 -15.99
CA MET A 56 3.03 -0.74 -15.70
C MET A 56 2.83 0.02 -14.39
N ALA A 57 1.83 0.90 -14.36
CA ALA A 57 1.29 1.49 -13.15
C ALA A 57 -0.18 1.10 -12.99
N TYR A 58 -0.58 0.79 -11.76
CA TYR A 58 -1.93 0.41 -11.37
C TYR A 58 -2.41 1.35 -10.28
N VAL A 59 -3.70 1.72 -10.33
CA VAL A 59 -4.31 2.60 -9.33
C VAL A 59 -5.47 1.85 -8.69
N TYR A 60 -5.38 1.68 -7.38
CA TYR A 60 -6.41 1.05 -6.57
C TYR A 60 -7.09 2.12 -5.71
N ARG A 61 -8.43 2.07 -5.66
CA ARG A 61 -9.22 2.85 -4.71
C ARG A 61 -10.06 1.91 -3.87
N ASN A 62 -9.82 1.96 -2.57
CA ASN A 62 -10.44 1.09 -1.58
C ASN A 62 -10.26 -0.42 -1.89
N GLY A 63 -9.08 -0.81 -2.37
CA GLY A 63 -8.75 -2.19 -2.75
C GLY A 63 -9.27 -2.62 -4.13
N VAL A 64 -9.98 -1.76 -4.87
CA VAL A 64 -10.48 -2.06 -6.22
C VAL A 64 -9.62 -1.35 -7.27
N GLN A 65 -9.16 -2.07 -8.29
CA GLN A 65 -8.40 -1.46 -9.39
C GLN A 65 -9.32 -0.55 -10.22
N ILE A 66 -9.06 0.75 -10.15
CA ILE A 66 -9.77 1.77 -10.92
C ILE A 66 -9.01 2.20 -12.17
N ALA A 67 -7.72 1.91 -12.29
CA ALA A 67 -6.95 2.26 -13.49
C ALA A 67 -5.71 1.41 -13.67
N ARG A 68 -5.22 1.33 -14.92
CA ARG A 68 -3.89 0.82 -15.27
C ARG A 68 -3.30 1.63 -16.42
N SER A 69 -1.99 1.76 -16.49
CA SER A 69 -1.28 2.53 -17.52
C SER A 69 0.07 1.92 -17.81
N THR A 70 0.51 1.97 -19.06
CA THR A 70 1.93 1.81 -19.38
C THR A 70 2.74 2.95 -18.78
N VAL A 71 4.00 2.68 -18.45
CA VAL A 71 4.97 3.66 -17.94
C VAL A 71 6.32 3.54 -18.66
N SER A 72 7.22 4.49 -18.41
CA SER A 72 8.65 4.33 -18.70
C SER A 72 9.48 4.70 -17.47
N THR A 73 10.15 3.72 -16.87
CA THR A 73 10.96 3.88 -15.64
C THR A 73 12.42 4.23 -15.95
N GLY A 74 13.26 4.26 -14.92
CA GLY A 74 14.70 4.51 -15.02
C GLY A 74 15.44 3.45 -15.82
N ARG A 75 16.31 3.89 -16.73
CA ARG A 75 17.20 3.02 -17.52
C ARG A 75 18.36 2.49 -16.67
N GLU A 76 19.12 1.55 -17.22
CA GLU A 76 20.36 1.05 -16.63
C GLU A 76 21.32 2.19 -16.23
N GLY A 77 21.86 2.09 -15.01
CA GLY A 77 22.70 3.10 -14.35
C GLY A 77 21.94 4.32 -13.80
N LYS A 78 20.60 4.37 -13.96
CA LYS A 78 19.69 5.38 -13.40
C LYS A 78 18.34 4.75 -13.04
N GLU A 79 18.39 3.63 -12.34
CA GLU A 79 17.25 2.80 -12.00
C GLU A 79 16.22 3.57 -11.16
N THR A 80 14.94 3.24 -11.36
CA THR A 80 13.91 3.67 -10.44
C THR A 80 14.01 2.80 -9.17
N PRO A 81 14.13 3.40 -7.97
CA PRO A 81 14.24 2.61 -6.74
C PRO A 81 12.92 1.91 -6.41
N THR A 82 13.02 0.66 -5.94
CA THR A 82 11.94 -0.11 -5.34
C THR A 82 11.67 0.33 -3.89
N GLY A 83 10.45 0.10 -3.42
CA GLY A 83 10.06 0.40 -2.04
C GLY A 83 8.71 1.08 -1.92
N VAL A 84 8.49 1.72 -0.78
CA VAL A 84 7.23 2.37 -0.42
C VAL A 84 7.46 3.85 -0.23
N PHE A 85 6.77 4.64 -1.06
CA PHE A 85 6.94 6.06 -1.16
C PHE A 85 5.64 6.78 -0.81
N THR A 86 5.80 8.01 -0.32
CA THR A 86 4.69 8.96 -0.21
C THR A 86 4.92 10.10 -1.17
N ILE A 87 3.85 10.67 -1.71
CA ILE A 87 3.96 11.85 -2.57
C ILE A 87 4.32 13.06 -1.70
N LEU A 88 5.55 13.55 -1.83
CA LEU A 88 6.10 14.64 -1.03
C LEU A 88 5.65 16.01 -1.53
N GLN A 89 5.62 16.17 -2.85
CA GLN A 89 5.33 17.43 -3.50
C GLN A 89 4.63 17.20 -4.83
N ARG A 90 3.74 18.13 -5.19
CA ARG A 90 3.00 18.10 -6.44
C ARG A 90 3.05 19.44 -7.15
N LYS A 91 3.34 19.44 -8.45
CA LYS A 91 3.33 20.63 -9.30
C LYS A 91 2.76 20.30 -10.68
N LYS A 92 1.73 21.03 -11.11
CA LYS A 92 1.16 20.89 -12.47
C LYS A 92 2.18 21.22 -13.56
N LYS A 93 2.97 22.27 -13.36
CA LYS A 93 4.09 22.67 -14.22
C LYS A 93 5.36 22.63 -13.40
N HIS A 94 6.28 21.74 -13.74
CA HIS A 94 7.60 21.66 -13.12
C HIS A 94 8.65 21.53 -14.21
N GLU A 95 9.81 22.11 -13.96
CA GLU A 95 11.03 21.90 -14.72
C GLU A 95 12.06 21.31 -13.77
N SER A 96 12.82 20.31 -14.21
CA SER A 96 13.79 19.63 -13.36
C SER A 96 14.88 20.60 -12.91
N ASN A 97 15.20 20.58 -11.61
CA ASN A 97 16.33 21.34 -11.05
C ASN A 97 17.68 20.74 -11.45
N ILE A 98 17.71 19.46 -11.81
CA ILE A 98 18.93 18.69 -12.15
C ILE A 98 19.13 18.65 -13.67
N TYR A 99 18.04 18.53 -14.43
CA TYR A 99 18.06 18.46 -15.90
C TYR A 99 17.43 19.72 -16.49
N LYS A 100 18.26 20.74 -16.77
CA LYS A 100 17.81 22.03 -17.30
C LYS A 100 16.96 21.88 -18.57
N GLY A 101 15.81 22.55 -18.63
CA GLY A 101 14.87 22.47 -19.77
C GLY A 101 13.95 21.25 -19.76
N ALA A 102 14.15 20.27 -18.87
CA ALA A 102 13.31 19.08 -18.81
C ALA A 102 11.96 19.38 -18.14
N LYS A 103 10.93 19.60 -18.96
CA LYS A 103 9.55 19.78 -18.49
C LYS A 103 9.00 18.47 -17.92
N MET A 104 8.43 18.55 -16.72
CA MET A 104 7.79 17.46 -15.99
C MET A 104 6.34 17.84 -15.65
N PRO A 105 5.40 17.81 -16.62
CA PRO A 105 4.00 18.13 -16.36
C PRO A 105 3.38 17.15 -15.36
N TYR A 106 2.51 17.66 -14.47
CA TYR A 106 1.84 16.87 -13.44
C TYR A 106 2.80 16.08 -12.54
N MET A 107 3.94 16.70 -12.20
CA MET A 107 4.95 16.10 -11.35
C MET A 107 4.39 15.79 -9.95
N GLN A 108 4.69 14.58 -9.49
CA GLN A 108 4.43 14.05 -8.15
C GLN A 108 5.74 13.45 -7.61
N ARG A 109 6.42 14.19 -6.72
CA ARG A 109 7.74 13.86 -6.18
C ARG A 109 7.63 12.73 -5.15
N LEU A 110 8.49 11.73 -5.28
CA LEU A 110 8.57 10.57 -4.40
C LEU A 110 9.81 10.62 -3.50
N THR A 111 10.89 11.21 -4.00
CA THR A 111 12.13 11.41 -3.22
C THR A 111 12.63 12.85 -3.35
N TRP A 112 13.34 13.31 -2.33
CA TRP A 112 14.05 14.59 -2.40
C TRP A 112 15.24 14.55 -3.36
N THR A 113 15.83 13.37 -3.56
CA THR A 113 16.88 13.11 -4.57
C THR A 113 16.41 13.31 -6.02
N GLY A 114 15.10 13.45 -6.26
CA GLY A 114 14.57 13.85 -7.57
C GLY A 114 13.69 12.83 -8.28
N ILE A 115 13.43 11.66 -7.69
CA ILE A 115 12.55 10.65 -8.27
C ILE A 115 11.10 11.12 -8.16
N ALA A 116 10.37 11.08 -9.28
CA ALA A 116 9.00 11.54 -9.37
C ALA A 116 8.20 10.77 -10.44
N MET A 117 6.88 10.77 -10.30
CA MET A 117 5.96 10.44 -11.40
C MET A 117 5.60 11.72 -12.16
N HIS A 118 5.63 11.71 -13.49
CA HIS A 118 5.23 12.85 -14.31
C HIS A 118 4.90 12.47 -15.75
N ALA A 119 4.24 13.36 -16.50
CA ALA A 119 4.03 13.15 -17.93
C ALA A 119 5.37 13.13 -18.69
N GLY A 120 5.56 12.20 -19.62
CA GLY A 120 6.79 12.11 -20.41
C GLY A 120 6.63 11.27 -21.67
N GLN A 121 7.76 10.99 -22.34
CA GLN A 121 7.81 10.04 -23.46
C GLN A 121 7.85 8.59 -22.94
N LEU A 122 7.15 7.70 -23.64
CA LEU A 122 7.02 6.28 -23.31
C LEU A 122 7.44 5.43 -24.52
N PRO A 123 8.73 5.13 -24.68
CA PRO A 123 9.21 4.35 -25.82
C PRO A 123 8.91 2.84 -25.72
N GLY A 124 8.26 2.39 -24.63
CA GLY A 124 7.93 0.99 -24.38
C GLY A 124 8.98 0.22 -23.56
N TYR A 125 10.00 0.90 -23.05
CA TYR A 125 11.05 0.33 -22.20
C TYR A 125 11.56 1.38 -21.18
N PRO A 126 12.33 0.96 -20.15
CA PRO A 126 12.94 1.89 -19.20
C PRO A 126 13.90 2.86 -19.89
N ALA A 127 13.61 4.16 -19.85
CA ALA A 127 14.33 5.17 -20.62
C ALA A 127 14.53 6.50 -19.87
N SER A 128 14.08 6.58 -18.63
CA SER A 128 14.17 7.79 -17.82
C SER A 128 15.50 7.84 -17.05
N ALA A 129 15.73 8.96 -16.37
CA ALA A 129 16.82 9.13 -15.41
C ALA A 129 16.37 8.82 -13.96
N GLY A 130 15.52 7.80 -13.79
CA GLY A 130 14.99 7.32 -12.51
C GLY A 130 13.51 7.66 -12.27
N CYS A 131 12.98 8.71 -12.90
CA CYS A 131 11.56 9.08 -12.81
C CYS A 131 10.63 8.03 -13.47
N ILE A 132 9.36 8.04 -13.08
CA ILE A 132 8.32 7.24 -13.74
C ILE A 132 7.56 8.14 -14.71
N ARG A 133 7.78 7.94 -16.01
CA ARG A 133 7.07 8.68 -17.06
C ARG A 133 5.74 8.03 -17.35
N LEU A 134 4.70 8.87 -17.43
CA LEU A 134 3.31 8.48 -17.64
C LEU A 134 2.75 9.11 -18.92
N PRO A 135 1.70 8.53 -19.55
CA PRO A 135 0.96 9.19 -20.61
C PRO A 135 0.39 10.53 -20.09
N TYR A 136 0.36 11.55 -20.93
CA TYR A 136 -0.05 12.90 -20.49
C TYR A 136 -1.47 12.90 -19.87
N ALA A 137 -2.45 12.33 -20.57
CA ALA A 137 -3.83 12.28 -20.09
C ALA A 137 -3.97 11.47 -18.80
N PHE A 138 -3.27 10.35 -18.68
CA PHE A 138 -3.25 9.54 -17.45
C PHE A 138 -2.63 10.32 -16.29
N SER A 139 -1.48 10.98 -16.50
CA SER A 139 -0.83 11.77 -15.45
C SER A 139 -1.69 12.92 -14.92
N GLN A 140 -2.49 13.57 -15.78
CA GLN A 140 -3.47 14.57 -15.36
C GLN A 140 -4.57 13.98 -14.47
N LYS A 141 -5.10 12.81 -14.84
CA LYS A 141 -6.13 12.09 -14.08
C LYS A 141 -5.59 11.60 -12.74
N LEU A 142 -4.41 10.98 -12.75
CA LEU A 142 -3.71 10.52 -11.56
C LEU A 142 -3.42 11.70 -10.62
N TYR A 143 -2.83 12.77 -11.15
CA TYR A 143 -2.58 13.98 -10.38
C TYR A 143 -3.88 14.49 -9.75
N SER A 144 -4.98 14.59 -10.48
CA SER A 144 -6.24 15.09 -9.91
C SER A 144 -6.81 14.19 -8.80
N THR A 145 -6.44 12.90 -8.80
CA THR A 145 -6.93 11.89 -7.86
C THR A 145 -6.06 11.77 -6.61
N THR A 146 -4.74 12.00 -6.74
CA THR A 146 -3.79 11.91 -5.63
C THR A 146 -3.66 13.23 -4.87
N THR A 147 -3.11 13.13 -3.65
CA THR A 147 -2.74 14.26 -2.79
C THR A 147 -1.29 14.11 -2.33
N ASN A 148 -0.73 15.16 -1.70
CA ASN A 148 0.48 14.95 -0.92
C ASN A 148 0.18 13.92 0.17
N GLY A 149 1.12 13.00 0.38
CA GLY A 149 0.99 11.87 1.29
C GLY A 149 0.17 10.68 0.77
N SER A 150 -0.36 10.73 -0.47
CA SER A 150 -0.81 9.50 -1.13
C SER A 150 0.35 8.54 -1.34
N THR A 151 0.06 7.24 -1.37
CA THR A 151 1.09 6.20 -1.36
C THR A 151 1.35 5.63 -2.74
N VAL A 152 2.63 5.44 -3.01
CA VAL A 152 3.15 4.82 -4.22
C VAL A 152 4.06 3.68 -3.81
N VAL A 153 3.76 2.47 -4.23
CA VAL A 153 4.62 1.30 -4.06
C VAL A 153 5.28 1.01 -5.39
N ILE A 154 6.60 0.85 -5.39
CA ILE A 154 7.37 0.50 -6.57
C ILE A 154 7.97 -0.89 -6.33
N THR A 155 7.59 -1.85 -7.17
CA THR A 155 8.04 -3.24 -7.10
C THR A 155 8.83 -3.59 -8.36
N GLN A 156 9.71 -4.58 -8.25
CA GLN A 156 10.44 -5.09 -9.42
C GLN A 156 9.47 -5.80 -10.37
N LYS A 157 8.70 -6.75 -9.85
CA LYS A 157 7.71 -7.55 -10.59
C LYS A 157 6.28 -7.12 -10.28
N LYS A 158 5.33 -7.57 -11.10
CA LYS A 158 3.91 -7.41 -10.82
C LYS A 158 3.57 -7.94 -9.42
N SER A 159 2.80 -7.14 -8.67
CA SER A 159 2.06 -7.63 -7.52
C SER A 159 0.67 -7.03 -7.54
N GLU A 160 -0.34 -7.87 -7.35
CA GLU A 160 -1.72 -7.43 -7.22
C GLU A 160 -2.09 -7.44 -5.73
N PRO A 161 -2.68 -6.34 -5.22
CA PRO A 161 -3.15 -6.33 -3.85
C PRO A 161 -4.28 -7.36 -3.65
N SER A 162 -4.18 -8.18 -2.62
CA SER A 162 -5.30 -9.01 -2.15
C SER A 162 -6.06 -8.28 -1.04
N LYS A 163 -7.38 -8.42 -1.00
CA LYS A 163 -8.22 -7.86 0.07
C LYS A 163 -8.41 -8.92 1.16
N SER A 164 -8.35 -8.49 2.42
CA SER A 164 -8.64 -9.38 3.55
C SER A 164 -10.09 -9.85 3.52
N GLU A 165 -10.30 -11.14 3.77
CA GLU A 165 -11.65 -11.72 3.80
C GLU A 165 -12.52 -11.08 4.89
N LYS A 166 -11.91 -10.72 6.03
CA LYS A 166 -12.59 -10.12 7.18
C LYS A 166 -11.82 -8.90 7.68
N PRO A 167 -12.51 -7.92 8.30
CA PRO A 167 -11.86 -6.89 9.09
C PRO A 167 -10.98 -7.49 10.18
N ALA A 168 -9.83 -6.87 10.42
CA ALA A 168 -8.89 -7.36 11.43
C ALA A 168 -8.14 -6.23 12.11
N SER A 169 -7.78 -6.50 13.35
CA SER A 169 -6.96 -5.63 14.16
C SER A 169 -5.53 -6.15 14.19
N ILE A 170 -4.69 -5.62 13.28
CA ILE A 170 -3.27 -5.96 13.23
C ILE A 170 -2.51 -5.15 14.30
N LEU A 171 -2.81 -3.86 14.44
CA LEU A 171 -2.12 -2.94 15.36
C LEU A 171 -2.82 -2.76 16.72
N LEU A 172 -4.08 -3.20 16.89
CA LEU A 172 -4.87 -2.88 18.10
C LEU A 172 -5.17 -4.11 18.98
N ALA A 173 -5.20 -5.31 18.42
CA ALA A 173 -5.54 -6.53 19.14
C ALA A 173 -4.30 -7.40 19.33
N THR A 174 -3.61 -7.13 20.44
CA THR A 174 -2.52 -7.94 20.96
C THR A 174 -3.18 -8.85 21.99
N GLN A 175 -3.33 -10.15 21.72
CA GLN A 175 -4.24 -11.00 22.52
C GLN A 175 -4.07 -10.82 24.04
N PRO A 176 -5.14 -10.48 24.78
CA PRO A 176 -5.22 -10.71 26.21
C PRO A 176 -6.06 -11.98 26.44
N LYS A 177 -5.47 -13.16 26.20
CA LYS A 177 -6.06 -14.42 26.70
C LYS A 177 -4.97 -15.27 27.32
N THR A 178 -4.98 -15.26 28.66
CA THR A 178 -4.36 -16.19 29.62
C THR A 178 -2.88 -16.49 29.44
N GLY A 179 -2.07 -15.96 30.36
CA GLY A 179 -0.61 -16.02 30.36
C GLY A 179 -0.06 -14.68 29.85
N GLU A 180 0.03 -13.70 30.75
CA GLU A 180 0.66 -12.40 30.45
C GLU A 180 2.10 -12.61 30.03
N LYS A 181 2.33 -12.74 28.72
CA LYS A 181 3.66 -12.48 28.18
C LYS A 181 3.99 -11.02 28.53
N PRO A 182 5.15 -10.73 29.14
CA PRO A 182 5.47 -9.39 29.58
C PRO A 182 5.38 -8.39 28.43
N GLU A 183 5.03 -7.13 28.74
CA GLU A 183 5.13 -6.09 27.72
C GLU A 183 6.57 -6.03 27.19
N PRO A 184 6.74 -5.84 25.87
CA PRO A 184 8.06 -5.73 25.30
C PRO A 184 8.76 -4.51 25.93
N THR A 185 9.97 -4.72 26.45
CA THR A 185 10.78 -3.69 27.07
C THR A 185 11.61 -2.95 26.01
N GLY A 186 11.88 -1.66 26.23
CA GLY A 186 12.65 -0.84 25.32
C GLY A 186 12.19 0.61 25.28
N THR A 187 12.76 1.38 24.36
CA THR A 187 12.48 2.81 24.21
C THR A 187 11.11 3.03 23.58
N ILE A 188 10.24 3.76 24.29
CA ILE A 188 8.96 4.24 23.78
C ILE A 188 9.06 5.76 23.59
N VAL A 189 8.72 6.23 22.40
CA VAL A 189 8.65 7.65 22.05
C VAL A 189 7.26 7.95 21.53
N TRP A 190 6.63 9.03 21.98
CA TRP A 190 5.37 9.51 21.42
C TRP A 190 5.31 11.03 21.42
N GLU A 191 5.41 11.63 20.23
CA GLU A 191 5.53 13.07 20.01
C GLU A 191 4.58 13.52 18.87
N PRO A 192 3.25 13.38 19.05
CA PRO A 192 2.26 13.67 18.00
C PRO A 192 2.24 15.12 17.55
N HIS A 193 2.81 16.04 18.35
CA HIS A 193 2.92 17.46 18.04
C HIS A 193 3.93 17.77 16.93
N LYS A 194 4.90 16.89 16.66
CA LYS A 194 5.88 17.05 15.55
C LYS A 194 5.21 17.08 14.18
N SER A 195 4.04 16.48 14.06
CA SER A 195 3.21 16.52 12.87
C SER A 195 1.74 16.43 13.27
N PRO A 196 1.05 17.57 13.47
CA PRO A 196 -0.31 17.59 14.04
C PRO A 196 -1.38 16.93 13.15
N SER A 197 -1.17 16.91 11.83
CA SER A 197 -2.15 16.43 10.86
C SER A 197 -1.49 15.78 9.66
N GLY A 198 -2.22 14.89 8.98
CA GLY A 198 -1.76 14.25 7.75
C GLY A 198 -1.97 12.73 7.78
N PRO A 199 -1.59 12.05 6.68
CA PRO A 199 -1.67 10.60 6.60
C PRO A 199 -0.72 9.94 7.60
N VAL A 200 -1.14 8.78 8.11
CA VAL A 200 -0.40 8.01 9.12
C VAL A 200 0.16 6.75 8.48
N ASN A 201 1.46 6.54 8.61
CA ASN A 201 2.14 5.34 8.16
C ASN A 201 2.87 4.69 9.33
N CYS A 202 2.76 3.36 9.40
CA CYS A 202 3.39 2.52 10.38
C CYS A 202 4.43 1.65 9.69
N LEU A 203 5.62 1.53 10.28
CA LEU A 203 6.67 0.61 9.86
C LEU A 203 6.91 -0.40 10.98
N LEU A 204 6.67 -1.66 10.71
CA LEU A 204 6.99 -2.78 11.57
C LEU A 204 8.21 -3.51 11.02
N SER A 205 9.33 -3.39 11.72
CA SER A 205 10.53 -4.18 11.44
C SER A 205 10.54 -5.41 12.36
N TYR A 206 10.52 -6.60 11.75
CA TYR A 206 10.59 -7.85 12.50
C TYR A 206 11.98 -8.07 13.11
N THR A 207 13.03 -7.74 12.35
CA THR A 207 14.42 -7.82 12.81
C THR A 207 14.68 -6.92 14.01
N ASP A 208 14.23 -5.66 13.95
CA ASP A 208 14.44 -4.71 15.06
C ASP A 208 13.44 -4.89 16.19
N LYS A 209 12.39 -5.71 15.99
CA LYS A 209 11.25 -5.83 16.90
C LYS A 209 10.70 -4.47 17.31
N THR A 210 10.56 -3.58 16.34
CA THR A 210 10.17 -2.17 16.58
C THR A 210 9.07 -1.74 15.62
N LEU A 211 8.09 -1.01 16.16
CA LEU A 211 7.06 -0.30 15.41
C LEU A 211 7.36 1.20 15.42
N TYR A 212 7.51 1.78 14.24
CA TYR A 212 7.61 3.22 14.04
C TYR A 212 6.30 3.76 13.50
N VAL A 213 5.91 4.94 13.96
CA VAL A 213 4.70 5.62 13.55
C VAL A 213 5.08 7.00 13.05
N SER A 214 4.69 7.29 11.81
CA SER A 214 4.93 8.57 11.17
C SER A 214 3.62 9.22 10.75
N ARG A 215 3.60 10.56 10.75
CA ARG A 215 2.49 11.35 10.21
C ARG A 215 3.02 12.41 9.27
N ASN A 216 2.47 12.45 8.06
CA ASN A 216 3.02 13.26 6.97
C ASN A 216 4.53 12.97 6.77
N GLY A 217 4.90 11.71 7.01
CA GLY A 217 6.26 11.19 6.95
C GLY A 217 7.22 11.61 8.09
N VAL A 218 6.82 12.49 9.00
CA VAL A 218 7.60 12.79 10.22
C VAL A 218 7.36 11.69 11.24
N ILE A 219 8.41 11.07 11.80
CA ILE A 219 8.26 10.13 12.92
C ILE A 219 7.66 10.88 14.12
N ILE A 220 6.53 10.38 14.60
CA ILE A 220 5.82 10.87 15.79
C ILE A 220 5.75 9.81 16.88
N GLY A 221 6.20 8.58 16.62
CA GLY A 221 6.23 7.55 17.63
C GLY A 221 7.13 6.38 17.28
N GLN A 222 7.62 5.72 18.32
CA GLN A 222 8.41 4.50 18.25
C GLN A 222 8.06 3.63 19.47
N SER A 223 7.97 2.32 19.27
CA SER A 223 7.74 1.38 20.36
C SER A 223 8.39 0.02 20.06
N PRO A 224 8.97 -0.67 21.06
CA PRO A 224 9.29 -2.07 20.92
C PRO A 224 8.01 -2.88 20.71
N VAL A 225 8.13 -4.03 20.05
CA VAL A 225 7.05 -4.99 19.84
C VAL A 225 7.45 -6.41 20.22
N GLY A 226 6.51 -7.15 20.78
CA GLY A 226 6.61 -8.60 20.91
C GLY A 226 6.09 -9.26 19.64
N LEU A 227 6.82 -10.26 19.13
CA LEU A 227 6.44 -11.03 17.94
C LEU A 227 6.26 -12.50 18.32
N PHE A 228 5.14 -13.09 17.90
CA PHE A 228 4.72 -14.43 18.29
C PHE A 228 4.32 -15.28 17.08
N PHE A 229 5.15 -15.26 16.04
CA PHE A 229 5.02 -16.14 14.89
C PHE A 229 5.57 -17.53 15.22
N ASP A 230 5.00 -18.55 14.57
CA ASP A 230 5.44 -19.93 14.76
C ASP A 230 6.78 -20.12 14.03
N THR A 231 7.75 -20.84 14.63
CA THR A 231 9.15 -20.87 14.16
C THR A 231 9.35 -21.39 12.74
N ASN A 232 8.37 -22.13 12.22
CA ASN A 232 8.43 -22.77 10.91
C ASN A 232 7.78 -21.91 9.81
N GLU A 233 7.30 -20.71 10.14
CA GLU A 233 6.57 -19.86 9.21
C GLU A 233 7.14 -18.43 9.21
N ALA A 234 7.67 -17.99 8.06
CA ALA A 234 8.16 -16.63 7.92
C ALA A 234 7.00 -15.63 8.09
N PRO A 235 7.17 -14.56 8.90
CA PRO A 235 6.11 -13.58 9.10
C PRO A 235 5.72 -12.91 7.78
N PRO A 236 4.44 -12.57 7.55
CA PRO A 236 4.04 -11.90 6.32
C PRO A 236 4.75 -10.56 6.12
N GLU A 237 5.33 -10.35 4.95
CA GLU A 237 5.93 -9.07 4.55
C GLU A 237 5.07 -8.39 3.49
N GLY A 238 5.03 -7.06 3.52
CA GLY A 238 4.31 -6.28 2.52
C GLY A 238 3.69 -5.00 3.03
N VAL A 239 2.90 -4.39 2.15
CA VAL A 239 2.16 -3.16 2.40
C VAL A 239 0.72 -3.51 2.72
N PHE A 240 0.30 -3.21 3.94
CA PHE A 240 -1.05 -3.35 4.44
C PHE A 240 -1.70 -1.97 4.41
N LEU A 241 -2.68 -1.76 3.54
CA LEU A 241 -3.48 -0.55 3.47
C LEU A 241 -4.82 -0.76 4.18
N MET A 242 -5.11 0.02 5.22
CA MET A 242 -6.40 -0.01 5.90
C MET A 242 -7.48 0.56 4.96
N LEU A 243 -8.56 -0.17 4.76
CA LEU A 243 -9.64 0.16 3.82
C LEU A 243 -10.88 0.74 4.53
N GLU A 244 -11.72 1.45 3.77
CA GLU A 244 -13.10 1.74 4.16
C GLU A 244 -13.97 0.48 3.97
N GLY A 245 -14.99 0.30 4.80
CA GLY A 245 -15.95 -0.80 4.66
C GLY A 245 -16.58 -1.23 5.98
N GLU A 246 -17.33 -2.34 5.94
CA GLU A 246 -17.97 -2.94 7.11
C GLU A 246 -16.94 -3.15 8.21
N SER A 247 -17.08 -2.36 9.28
CA SER A 247 -16.27 -2.51 10.46
C SER A 247 -16.94 -3.50 11.39
N ALA A 248 -16.19 -4.49 11.88
CA ALA A 248 -16.66 -5.29 13.00
C ALA A 248 -16.31 -4.57 14.33
N PRO A 249 -17.06 -4.81 15.41
CA PRO A 249 -16.59 -4.44 16.75
C PRO A 249 -15.34 -5.28 17.07
N GLU A 250 -14.33 -4.67 17.68
CA GLU A 250 -13.20 -5.41 18.25
C GLU A 250 -13.66 -6.13 19.53
N PRO A 251 -13.67 -7.48 19.58
CA PRO A 251 -14.20 -8.21 20.75
C PRO A 251 -13.50 -7.87 22.06
N TYR A 252 -12.24 -7.41 22.00
CA TYR A 252 -11.42 -7.10 23.17
C TYR A 252 -11.27 -5.61 23.44
N LEU A 253 -11.83 -4.73 22.61
CA LEU A 253 -11.76 -3.28 22.75
C LEU A 253 -13.13 -2.66 22.44
N PRO A 254 -14.00 -2.52 23.46
CA PRO A 254 -15.32 -1.91 23.30
C PRO A 254 -15.24 -0.53 22.64
N GLY A 255 -16.11 -0.29 21.64
CA GLY A 255 -16.17 0.98 20.90
C GLY A 255 -15.13 1.15 19.80
N VAL A 256 -14.17 0.23 19.64
CA VAL A 256 -13.19 0.26 18.55
C VAL A 256 -13.74 -0.45 17.32
N LYS A 257 -13.71 0.25 16.18
CA LYS A 257 -14.05 -0.29 14.86
C LYS A 257 -12.80 -0.88 14.22
N ILE A 258 -12.88 -2.14 13.77
CA ILE A 258 -11.82 -2.75 12.98
C ILE A 258 -12.14 -2.68 11.50
N HIS A 259 -11.12 -2.50 10.67
CA HIS A 259 -11.28 -2.27 9.23
C HIS A 259 -10.71 -3.44 8.42
N PRO A 260 -11.21 -3.67 7.19
CA PRO A 260 -10.54 -4.56 6.25
C PRO A 260 -9.21 -3.96 5.80
N TRP A 261 -8.32 -4.82 5.32
CA TRP A 261 -7.01 -4.44 4.83
C TRP A 261 -6.82 -4.92 3.40
N SER A 262 -6.12 -4.14 2.59
CA SER A 262 -5.52 -4.60 1.33
C SER A 262 -4.06 -4.93 1.61
N VAL A 263 -3.58 -6.07 1.15
CA VAL A 263 -2.19 -6.51 1.30
C VAL A 263 -1.54 -6.58 -0.06
N LEU A 264 -0.34 -6.02 -0.18
CA LEU A 264 0.48 -6.07 -1.39
C LEU A 264 1.86 -6.62 -1.05
N SER A 265 2.32 -7.62 -1.81
CA SER A 265 3.69 -8.14 -1.69
C SER A 265 4.69 -7.17 -2.31
N LEU A 266 5.84 -6.97 -1.66
CA LEU A 266 6.90 -6.10 -2.17
C LEU A 266 7.89 -6.81 -3.08
N THR A 267 8.04 -8.14 -2.92
CA THR A 267 8.93 -8.97 -3.73
C THR A 267 8.29 -9.43 -5.04
N GLY A 268 7.02 -9.06 -5.30
CA GLY A 268 6.22 -9.53 -6.43
C GLY A 268 5.40 -10.78 -6.09
N GLY A 269 4.53 -11.17 -7.01
CA GLY A 269 3.64 -12.34 -6.87
C GLY A 269 2.32 -12.04 -6.15
N ASP A 270 1.52 -13.09 -5.99
CA ASP A 270 0.21 -13.01 -5.35
C ASP A 270 0.38 -12.66 -3.87
N ALA A 271 -0.31 -11.60 -3.43
CA ALA A 271 -0.34 -11.25 -2.02
C ALA A 271 -0.96 -12.41 -1.22
N GLN A 272 -0.26 -12.86 -0.17
CA GLN A 272 -0.72 -13.92 0.73
C GLN A 272 -2.12 -13.56 1.24
N THR A 273 -3.14 -14.26 0.75
CA THR A 273 -4.56 -13.96 1.01
C THR A 273 -4.90 -14.07 2.49
N ASP A 274 -4.12 -14.84 3.24
CA ASP A 274 -4.22 -15.05 4.68
C ASP A 274 -3.27 -14.15 5.51
N ALA A 275 -2.45 -13.29 4.90
CA ALA A 275 -1.44 -12.48 5.60
C ALA A 275 -2.02 -11.71 6.80
N VAL A 276 -3.20 -11.13 6.63
CA VAL A 276 -3.91 -10.41 7.70
C VAL A 276 -4.31 -11.34 8.83
N ALA A 277 -4.78 -12.54 8.51
CA ALA A 277 -5.14 -13.55 9.50
C ALA A 277 -3.92 -14.06 10.26
N ARG A 278 -2.79 -14.23 9.56
CA ARG A 278 -1.50 -14.65 10.14
C ARG A 278 -0.86 -13.57 11.00
N MET A 279 -1.07 -12.30 10.71
CA MET A 279 -0.62 -11.16 11.53
C MET A 279 -1.45 -10.96 12.80
N ARG A 280 -2.76 -11.25 12.72
CA ARG A 280 -3.73 -10.99 13.78
C ARG A 280 -3.34 -11.69 15.09
N GLY A 281 -3.16 -10.90 16.15
CA GLY A 281 -2.83 -11.41 17.48
C GLY A 281 -1.40 -11.93 17.64
N ARG A 282 -0.55 -11.83 16.61
CA ARG A 282 0.87 -12.25 16.67
C ARG A 282 1.83 -11.12 17.05
N ILE A 283 1.33 -9.88 17.05
CA ILE A 283 2.10 -8.69 17.43
C ILE A 283 1.59 -8.20 18.78
N ARG A 284 2.52 -7.83 19.68
CA ARG A 284 2.23 -7.18 20.96
C ARG A 284 2.91 -5.83 21.04
N ILE A 285 2.13 -4.81 21.37
CA ILE A 285 2.54 -3.41 21.49
C ILE A 285 2.17 -2.99 22.91
N PRO A 286 3.06 -2.29 23.66
CA PRO A 286 2.76 -1.73 24.96
C PRO A 286 1.42 -0.98 24.99
N HIS A 287 0.63 -1.19 26.03
CA HIS A 287 -0.75 -0.72 26.11
C HIS A 287 -0.86 0.79 25.90
N ALA A 288 0.03 1.56 26.53
CA ALA A 288 0.04 3.03 26.44
C ALA A 288 0.29 3.50 25.00
N PHE A 289 1.30 2.95 24.33
CA PHE A 289 1.62 3.32 22.95
C PHE A 289 0.49 2.92 21.99
N ARG A 290 -0.06 1.72 22.15
CA ARG A 290 -1.18 1.21 21.37
C ARG A 290 -2.40 2.14 21.46
N THR A 291 -2.74 2.60 22.66
CA THR A 291 -3.87 3.52 22.89
C THR A 291 -3.66 4.82 22.12
N SER A 292 -2.43 5.33 22.08
CA SER A 292 -2.09 6.53 21.30
C SER A 292 -2.18 6.30 19.79
N VAL A 293 -1.75 5.13 19.29
CA VAL A 293 -1.86 4.77 17.86
C VAL A 293 -3.33 4.63 17.44
N GLN A 294 -4.17 4.01 18.28
CA GLN A 294 -5.60 3.85 18.03
C GLN A 294 -6.31 5.17 17.74
N GLN A 295 -5.90 6.26 18.39
CA GLN A 295 -6.53 7.58 18.21
C GLN A 295 -6.28 8.20 16.84
N ILE A 296 -5.29 7.71 16.08
CA ILE A 296 -4.80 8.40 14.89
C ILE A 296 -4.93 7.58 13.60
N ILE A 297 -4.99 6.24 13.72
CA ILE A 297 -5.17 5.36 12.58
C ILE A 297 -6.62 5.38 12.09
N ARG A 298 -6.78 5.24 10.78
CA ARG A 298 -8.07 5.32 10.08
C ARG A 298 -7.92 4.69 8.68
N PRO A 299 -9.01 4.44 7.93
CA PRO A 299 -8.89 4.08 6.52
C PRO A 299 -7.91 5.00 5.78
N GLY A 300 -6.95 4.40 5.08
CA GLY A 300 -5.80 5.09 4.48
C GLY A 300 -4.51 5.00 5.28
N THR A 301 -4.55 4.54 6.53
CA THR A 301 -3.34 4.16 7.28
C THR A 301 -2.65 2.99 6.58
N ILE A 302 -1.33 3.11 6.46
CA ILE A 302 -0.50 2.02 5.95
C ILE A 302 0.28 1.41 7.10
N LEU A 303 0.36 0.09 7.10
CA LEU A 303 1.35 -0.67 7.81
C LEU A 303 2.27 -1.34 6.80
N LEU A 304 3.53 -0.97 6.82
CA LEU A 304 4.58 -1.68 6.11
C LEU A 304 5.22 -2.66 7.09
N ALA A 305 5.13 -3.96 6.79
CA ALA A 305 5.75 -4.99 7.58
C ALA A 305 6.88 -5.63 6.78
N THR A 306 8.07 -5.74 7.40
CA THR A 306 9.26 -6.24 6.72
C THR A 306 10.21 -6.91 7.69
N ASN A 307 10.98 -7.87 7.18
CA ASN A 307 12.09 -8.50 7.87
C ASN A 307 13.38 -7.66 7.80
N GLU A 308 13.38 -6.57 7.03
CA GLU A 308 14.51 -5.64 6.99
C GLU A 308 14.65 -4.89 8.32
N SER A 309 15.90 -4.61 8.70
CA SER A 309 16.20 -3.69 9.80
C SER A 309 15.79 -2.26 9.39
N SER A 310 15.47 -1.42 10.37
CA SER A 310 15.08 -0.02 10.20
C SER A 310 16.22 0.92 10.60
N THR A 311 17.45 0.66 10.18
CA THR A 311 18.57 1.58 10.38
C THR A 311 18.44 2.80 9.44
N PRO A 312 19.09 3.94 9.73
CA PRO A 312 19.16 5.06 8.79
C PRO A 312 19.63 4.64 7.39
N GLN A 313 20.52 3.66 7.31
CA GLN A 313 21.04 3.09 6.08
C GLN A 313 19.94 2.37 5.30
N THR A 314 19.21 1.42 5.88
CA THR A 314 18.13 0.71 5.16
C THR A 314 16.91 1.59 4.88
N ARG A 315 16.73 2.69 5.64
CA ARG A 315 15.70 3.72 5.37
C ARG A 315 16.02 4.62 4.17
N SER A 316 17.30 4.79 3.83
CA SER A 316 17.78 5.74 2.80
C SER A 316 18.55 5.10 1.63
N SER A 317 19.02 3.85 1.80
CA SER A 317 19.81 3.06 0.85
C SER A 317 19.70 1.56 1.18
N GLY A 318 18.98 0.80 0.34
CA GLY A 318 18.77 -0.65 0.44
C GLY A 318 17.90 -1.17 -0.71
N GLU A 319 17.67 -2.48 -0.80
CA GLU A 319 16.80 -3.10 -1.84
C GLU A 319 15.33 -2.69 -1.74
N MET A 320 14.90 -2.15 -0.58
CA MET A 320 13.63 -1.45 -0.40
C MET A 320 13.83 -0.14 0.36
N ALA A 321 13.68 0.99 -0.32
CA ALA A 321 13.67 2.30 0.34
C ALA A 321 12.31 2.54 1.01
N ILE A 322 12.31 2.63 2.34
CA ILE A 322 11.16 3.05 3.15
C ILE A 322 11.43 4.50 3.57
N MET A 323 11.11 5.45 2.68
CA MET A 323 11.58 6.81 2.86
C MET A 323 10.67 7.60 3.80
N LEU A 324 11.28 8.11 4.88
CA LEU A 324 10.77 9.24 5.66
C LEU A 324 11.19 10.55 4.97
N PRO A 325 10.38 11.61 4.92
CA PRO A 325 10.88 12.95 4.71
C PRO A 325 11.84 13.31 5.85
N GLU A 326 13.13 13.45 5.51
CA GLU A 326 14.06 14.14 6.39
C GLU A 326 13.99 15.66 6.17
N GLN A 327 14.49 16.36 7.19
CA GLN A 327 14.21 17.73 7.60
C GLN A 327 14.37 18.77 6.49
N SER A 328 13.60 19.86 6.59
CA SER A 328 13.71 21.01 5.69
C SER A 328 15.17 21.40 5.52
N GLU A 329 15.68 21.36 4.28
CA GLU A 329 16.95 21.98 3.96
C GLU A 329 16.92 23.42 4.48
N ALA A 330 17.89 23.74 5.33
CA ALA A 330 18.26 25.12 5.60
C ALA A 330 18.49 25.83 4.24
N PRO A 331 18.13 27.12 4.12
CA PRO A 331 18.23 27.82 2.84
C PRO A 331 19.67 27.73 2.33
N ALA A 332 19.81 27.40 1.04
CA ALA A 332 21.09 27.32 0.35
C ALA A 332 21.95 28.55 0.67
N ALA A 333 23.12 28.31 1.27
CA ALA A 333 24.15 29.33 1.37
C ALA A 333 24.59 29.67 -0.06
N LYS A 334 24.29 30.89 -0.50
CA LYS A 334 24.97 31.54 -1.64
C LYS A 334 26.46 31.68 -1.26
N PRO A 335 27.36 31.49 -2.23
CA PRO A 335 27.75 32.63 -3.09
C PRO A 335 27.22 32.53 -4.51
#